data_AF-A0A949V2W3-F1
#
_entry.id   AF-A0A949V2W3-F1
#
_cell.length_a   1.000
_cell.length_b   1.000
_cell.length_c   1.000
_cell.angle_alpha   90.00
_cell.angle_beta   90.00
_cell.angle_gamma   90.00
#
_symmetry.space_group_name_H-M   'P 1'
#
loop_
_entity.id
_entity.type
_entity.pdbx_description
1 polymer ?
#
loop_
_entity_poly.entity_id
_entity_poly.type
_entity_poly.pdbx_seq_one_letter_code
_entity_poly.pdbx_strand_id
1 'polypeptide(L)' 'DVQVSRLRKLIEPDPATPRYLQTVWGFGYVFIPDGQNK' A
#
# COMPACT_ATOMS: atom_id res chain seq x y z
N ASP A 1 10.44 1.11 4.61
CA ASP A 1 10.54 -0.35 4.79
C ASP A 1 10.85 -1.01 3.44
N VAL A 2 11.90 -1.85 3.39
CA VAL A 2 12.36 -2.52 2.15
C VAL A 2 11.38 -3.60 1.69
N GLN A 3 10.79 -4.36 2.62
CA GLN A 3 9.87 -5.44 2.29
C GLN A 3 8.54 -4.87 1.77
N VAL A 4 8.00 -3.85 2.43
CA VAL A 4 6.77 -3.19 1.97
C VAL A 4 6.96 -2.52 0.61
N SER A 5 8.13 -1.94 0.35
CA SER A 5 8.45 -1.38 -0.98
C SER A 5 8.45 -2.46 -2.07
N ARG A 6 9.01 -3.64 -1.79
CA ARG A 6 8.98 -4.78 -2.73
C ARG A 6 7.55 -5.28 -2.94
N LEU A 7 6.77 -5.41 -1.88
CA LEU A 7 5.38 -5.86 -1.97
C LEU A 7 4.54 -4.91 -2.82
N ARG A 8 4.65 -3.59 -2.61
CA ARG A 8 3.95 -2.59 -3.42
C ARG A 8 4.29 -2.69 -4.91
N LYS A 9 5.55 -2.98 -5.26
CA LYS A 9 5.95 -3.22 -6.66
C LYS A 9 5.28 -4.44 -7.31
N LEU A 10 4.79 -5.38 -6.53
CA LEU A 10 4.13 -6.59 -7.03
C LEU A 10 2.62 -6.45 -7.14
N ILE A 11 1.99 -5.71 -6.22
CA ILE A 11 0.52 -5.69 -6.08
C ILE A 11 -0.13 -4.37 -6.49
N GLU A 12 0.61 -3.27 -6.46
CA GLU A 12 0.07 -1.95 -6.79
C GLU A 12 0.19 -1.70 -8.30
N PRO A 13 -0.82 -1.11 -8.94
CA PRO A 13 -0.71 -0.63 -10.33
C PRO A 13 0.41 0.41 -10.48
N ASP A 14 0.54 1.30 -9.50
CA ASP A 14 1.64 2.26 -9.39
C ASP A 14 2.17 2.27 -7.93
N PRO A 15 3.41 1.82 -7.68
CA PRO A 15 3.99 1.79 -6.34
C PRO A 15 4.15 3.16 -5.67
N ALA A 16 4.14 4.25 -6.44
CA ALA A 16 4.18 5.62 -5.93
C ALA A 16 2.81 6.08 -5.39
N THR A 17 1.72 5.48 -5.87
CA THR A 17 0.34 5.76 -5.46
C THR A 17 -0.35 4.50 -4.92
N PRO A 18 0.09 3.98 -3.74
CA PRO A 18 -0.37 2.69 -3.24
C PRO A 18 -1.87 2.69 -2.89
N ARG A 19 -2.62 1.87 -3.63
CA ARG A 19 -4.07 1.71 -3.55
C ARG A 19 -4.43 0.68 -2.48
N TYR A 20 -3.72 -0.45 -2.41
CA TYR A 20 -4.05 -1.58 -1.54
C TYR A 20 -3.33 -1.55 -0.20
N LEU A 21 -2.05 -1.17 -0.15
CA LEU A 21 -1.25 -1.20 1.06
C LEU A 21 -0.81 0.20 1.46
N GLN A 22 -1.59 0.85 2.32
CA GLN A 22 -1.41 2.26 2.69
C GLN A 22 -0.54 2.42 3.94
N THR A 23 0.21 3.52 4.00
CA THR A 23 0.97 3.89 5.21
C THR A 23 0.08 4.73 6.12
N VAL A 24 -0.05 4.33 7.38
CA VAL A 24 -0.70 5.11 8.44
C VAL A 24 0.36 5.53 9.45
N TRP A 25 0.67 6.82 9.48
CA TRP A 25 1.69 7.38 10.37
C TRP A 25 1.35 7.13 11.84
N GLY A 26 2.30 6.59 12.60
CA GLY A 26 2.10 6.23 14.01
C GLY A 26 1.48 4.84 14.24
N PHE A 27 1.07 4.13 13.19
CA PHE A 27 0.46 2.79 13.30
C PHE A 27 1.15 1.72 12.44
N GLY A 28 1.59 2.07 11.23
CA GLY A 28 2.23 1.13 10.31
C GLY A 28 1.53 1.07 8.96
N TYR A 29 1.13 -0.12 8.52
CA TYR A 29 0.55 -0.36 7.20
C TYR A 29 -0.84 -0.98 7.31
N VAL A 30 -1.76 -0.54 6.45
CA VAL A 30 -3.13 -1.05 6.40
C VAL A 30 -3.41 -1.59 5.00
N PHE A 31 -4.00 -2.77 4.94
CA PHE A 31 -4.49 -3.38 3.71
C PHE A 31 -5.93 -2.97 3.43
N ILE A 32 -6.21 -2.47 2.23
CA ILE A 32 -7.50 -2.02 1.74
C ILE A 32 -7.81 -2.80 0.46
N PRO A 33 -8.58 -3.91 0.53
CA PRO A 33 -8.76 -4.84 -0.60
C PRO A 33 -9.47 -4.21 -1.80
N ASP A 34 -10.42 -3.32 -1.57
CA ASP A 34 -11.15 -2.64 -2.65
C ASP A 34 -10.33 -1.49 -3.26
N GLY A 35 -9.22 -1.13 -2.61
CA GLY A 35 -8.31 -0.11 -3.08
C GLY A 35 -8.95 1.28 -3.13
N GLN A 36 -9.36 1.78 -1.96
CA GLN A 36 -10.18 2.98 -1.79
C GLN A 36 -11.44 3.04 -2.65
N ASN A 37 -12.57 2.98 -1.94
CA ASN A 37 -13.89 3.13 -2.50
C ASN A 37 -14.35 4.58 -2.27
N LYS A 38 -14.77 5.23 -3.36
CA LYS A 38 -15.13 6.64 -3.60
C LYS A 38 -14.00 7.60 -3.96
#